data_AF-A0A8S1ALA1-F1
#
_entry.id   AF-A0A8S1ALA1-F1
#
_cell.length_a   1.000
_cell.length_b   1.000
_cell.length_c   1.000
_cell.angle_alpha   90.00
_cell.angle_beta   90.00
_cell.angle_gamma   90.00
#
_symmetry.space_group_name_H-M   'P 1'
#
loop_
_entity.id
_entity.type
_entity.pdbx_description
1 polymer ?
#
loop_
_entity_poly.entity_id
_entity_poly.type
_entity_poly.pdbx_seq_one_letter_code
_entity_poly.pdbx_strand_id
1 'polypeptide(L)'
;MQMRDRFLYEIYQSENRKSSHYKVLTREKYINLIEQVEEAELAEKKTPMQYRRLKRFGVINIGNEKKLVARGDGNLRYFLPADELFDVIDGIHDAIGHAGRDKMLAEATQSFANITKEMVCLYLSMCEICHQRKVKKSSF
;
A
#
# COMPACT_ATOMS: atom_id res chain seq x y z
N MET A 1 8.31 -20.86 5.44
CA MET A 1 7.95 -19.43 5.62
C MET A 1 6.64 -19.22 4.88
N GLN A 2 5.59 -18.74 5.56
CA GLN A 2 4.30 -18.49 4.93
C GLN A 2 4.45 -17.36 3.89
N MET A 3 3.64 -17.36 2.82
CA MET A 3 3.75 -16.38 1.72
C MET A 3 3.70 -14.94 2.23
N ARG A 4 2.89 -14.70 3.25
CA ARG A 4 2.78 -13.44 4.00
C ARG A 4 4.11 -12.99 4.58
N ASP A 5 4.77 -13.84 5.36
CA ASP A 5 6.05 -13.52 6.00
C ASP A 5 7.13 -13.20 4.96
N ARG A 6 7.16 -13.98 3.87
CA ARG A 6 8.07 -13.76 2.75
C ARG A 6 7.84 -12.39 2.10
N PHE A 7 6.59 -12.08 1.82
CA PHE A 7 6.20 -10.80 1.23
C PHE A 7 6.64 -9.64 2.12
N LEU A 8 6.31 -9.69 3.41
CA LEU A 8 6.66 -8.66 4.39
C LEU A 8 8.18 -8.46 4.48
N TYR A 9 8.93 -9.54 4.58
CA TYR A 9 10.39 -9.50 4.60
C TYR A 9 10.94 -8.76 3.37
N GLU A 10 10.51 -9.13 2.17
CA GLU A 10 11.01 -8.53 0.93
C GLU A 10 10.65 -7.04 0.80
N ILE A 11 9.43 -6.62 1.17
CA ILE A 11 9.05 -5.20 1.10
C ILE A 11 9.84 -4.35 2.10
N TYR A 12 10.08 -4.83 3.32
CA TYR A 12 10.89 -4.11 4.31
C TYR A 12 12.34 -3.96 3.84
N GLN A 13 12.89 -5.02 3.25
CA GLN A 13 14.23 -4.96 2.66
C GLN A 13 14.31 -4.03 1.45
N SER A 14 13.22 -3.84 0.71
CA SER A 14 13.15 -2.91 -0.40
C SER A 14 13.11 -1.43 0.04
N GLU A 15 12.41 -1.14 1.14
CA GLU A 15 12.32 0.21 1.73
C GLU A 15 13.69 0.69 2.21
N ASN A 16 14.43 -0.18 2.91
CA ASN A 16 15.77 0.12 3.42
C ASN A 16 16.78 0.45 2.31
N ARG A 17 16.55 -0.03 1.08
CA ARG A 17 17.46 0.17 -0.06
C ARG A 17 17.11 1.38 -0.92
N LYS A 18 15.84 1.80 -0.99
CA LYS A 18 15.35 2.73 -2.03
C LYS A 18 14.85 4.09 -1.52
N SER A 19 14.95 4.37 -0.21
CA SER A 19 14.53 5.65 0.40
C SER A 19 13.16 6.14 -0.08
N SER A 20 12.26 5.20 -0.35
CA SER A 20 10.95 5.51 -0.93
C SER A 20 9.98 5.82 0.20
N HIS A 21 10.24 6.93 0.90
CA HIS A 21 9.79 7.31 2.25
C HIS A 21 8.32 7.06 2.66
N TYR A 22 7.42 6.73 1.74
CA TYR A 22 5.99 6.54 2.01
C TYR A 22 5.34 5.41 1.19
N LYS A 23 6.12 4.51 0.60
CA LYS A 23 5.55 3.32 -0.06
C LYS A 23 5.39 2.18 0.94
N VAL A 24 6.41 1.93 1.75
CA VAL A 24 6.36 0.96 2.86
C VAL A 24 6.32 1.72 4.18
N LEU A 25 5.18 1.69 4.84
CA LEU A 25 4.97 2.35 6.13
C LEU A 25 4.93 1.29 7.22
N THR A 26 5.89 1.28 8.15
CA THR A 26 5.69 0.49 9.39
C THR A 26 4.46 1.02 10.12
N ARG A 27 3.83 0.19 10.97
CA ARG A 27 2.70 0.63 11.81
C ARG A 27 3.03 1.92 12.58
N GLU A 28 4.23 1.99 13.14
CA GLU A 28 4.74 3.19 13.83
C GLU A 28 4.82 4.41 12.89
N LYS A 29 5.45 4.28 11.71
CA LYS A 29 5.52 5.38 10.73
C LYS A 29 4.13 5.83 10.27
N TYR A 30 3.20 4.89 10.14
CA TYR A 30 1.82 5.17 9.77
C TYR A 30 1.11 6.04 10.82
N ILE A 31 1.20 5.66 12.09
CA ILE A 31 0.64 6.41 13.22
C ILE A 31 1.29 7.78 13.34
N ASN A 32 2.63 7.84 13.30
CA ASN A 32 3.36 9.11 13.35
C ASN A 32 2.98 10.06 12.21
N LEU A 33 2.63 9.54 11.03
CA LEU A 33 2.16 10.37 9.92
C LEU A 33 0.74 10.92 10.15
N ILE A 34 -0.14 10.14 10.77
CA ILE A 34 -1.47 10.61 11.16
C ILE A 34 -1.33 11.77 12.14
N GLU A 35 -0.53 11.59 13.20
CA GLU A 35 -0.29 12.62 14.22
C GLU A 35 0.31 13.90 13.58
N GLN A 36 1.35 13.76 12.74
CA GLN A 36 1.95 14.90 12.04
C GLN A 36 0.96 15.65 11.15
N VAL A 37 0.00 14.95 10.54
CA VAL A 37 -1.03 15.59 9.71
C VAL A 37 -2.02 16.35 10.59
N GLU A 38 -2.51 15.75 11.67
CA GLU A 38 -3.42 16.41 12.60
C GLU A 38 -2.79 17.63 13.27
N GLU A 39 -1.54 17.52 13.75
CA GLU A 39 -0.77 18.65 14.28
C GLU A 39 -0.61 19.77 13.24
N ALA A 40 -0.36 19.40 11.98
CA ALA A 40 -0.24 20.36 10.89
C ALA A 40 -1.57 21.07 10.59
N GLU A 41 -2.70 20.37 10.71
CA GLU A 41 -4.03 20.95 10.54
C GLU A 41 -4.34 21.97 11.63
N LEU A 42 -4.01 21.64 12.88
CA LEU A 42 -4.22 22.49 14.06
C LEU A 42 -3.25 23.67 14.16
N ALA A 43 -2.10 23.62 13.48
CA ALA A 43 -1.09 24.68 13.55
C ALA A 43 -1.58 26.01 12.94
N GLU A 44 -1.55 27.09 13.74
CA GLU A 44 -1.86 28.46 13.32
C GLU A 44 -0.92 28.97 12.21
N LYS A 45 0.38 28.72 12.37
CA LYS A 45 1.42 29.01 11.38
C LYS A 45 2.09 27.71 10.98
N LYS A 46 1.93 27.34 9.70
CA LYS A 46 2.44 26.08 9.16
C LYS A 46 3.89 26.23 8.70
N THR A 47 4.73 25.28 9.11
CA THR A 47 6.10 25.14 8.58
C THR A 47 6.08 24.63 7.14
N PRO A 48 7.17 24.81 6.36
CA PRO A 48 7.28 24.21 5.03
C PRO A 48 7.06 22.69 5.01
N MET A 49 7.50 21.99 6.08
CA MET A 49 7.27 20.55 6.23
C MET A 49 5.79 20.22 6.41
N GLN A 50 5.08 20.96 7.26
CA GLN A 50 3.64 20.79 7.48
C GLN A 50 2.85 21.09 6.20
N TYR A 51 3.20 22.12 5.43
CA TYR A 51 2.59 22.34 4.11
C TYR A 51 2.78 21.14 3.17
N ARG A 52 3.99 20.55 3.13
CA ARG A 52 4.25 19.34 2.33
C ARG A 52 3.42 18.15 2.79
N ARG A 53 3.22 17.99 4.11
CA ARG A 53 2.36 16.94 4.68
C ARG A 53 0.91 17.13 4.23
N LEU A 54 0.36 18.32 4.46
CA LEU A 54 -1.05 18.64 4.15
C LEU A 54 -1.37 18.65 2.65
N LYS A 55 -0.37 18.87 1.79
CA LYS A 55 -0.54 18.74 0.34
C LYS A 55 -0.70 17.29 -0.10
N ARG A 56 -0.08 16.35 0.63
CA ARG A 56 0.00 14.93 0.23
C ARG A 56 -0.99 14.05 0.97
N PHE A 57 -1.22 14.36 2.24
CA PHE A 57 -1.94 13.49 3.16
C PHE A 57 -3.12 14.23 3.77
N GLY A 58 -4.19 13.48 4.00
CA GLY A 58 -5.27 13.83 4.90
C GLY A 58 -5.49 12.72 5.92
N VAL A 59 -6.25 13.02 6.96
CA VAL A 59 -6.72 12.03 7.94
C VAL A 59 -8.23 12.06 7.91
N ILE A 60 -8.84 10.87 7.90
CA ILE A 60 -10.29 10.71 8.05
C ILE A 60 -10.61 9.74 9.19
N ASN A 61 -11.78 9.89 9.79
CA ASN A 61 -12.28 8.99 10.81
C ASN A 61 -13.25 7.99 10.19
N ILE A 62 -12.97 6.69 10.37
CA ILE A 62 -13.89 5.60 10.02
C ILE A 62 -14.21 4.85 11.32
N GLY A 63 -15.43 5.07 11.83
CA GLY A 63 -15.79 4.62 13.17
C GLY A 63 -14.88 5.24 14.21
N ASN A 64 -14.20 4.38 14.99
CA ASN A 64 -13.25 4.80 16.02
C ASN A 64 -11.78 4.77 15.56
N GLU A 65 -11.53 4.53 14.27
CA GLU A 65 -10.17 4.45 13.73
C GLU A 65 -9.86 5.62 12.79
N LYS A 66 -8.67 6.18 12.94
CA LYS A 66 -8.12 7.20 12.03
C LYS A 66 -7.42 6.50 10.87
N LYS A 67 -7.71 6.95 9.64
CA LYS A 67 -7.07 6.45 8.42
C LYS A 67 -6.37 7.57 7.68
N LEU A 68 -5.14 7.28 7.25
CA LEU A 68 -4.35 8.16 6.39
C LEU A 68 -4.79 8.02 4.93
N VAL A 69 -5.07 9.14 4.27
CA VAL A 69 -5.55 9.18 2.88
C VAL A 69 -4.69 10.10 2.02
N ALA A 70 -4.68 9.86 0.70
CA ALA A 70 -4.07 10.76 -0.27
C ALA A 70 -4.93 12.02 -0.47
N ARG A 71 -4.25 13.16 -0.65
CA ARG A 71 -4.89 14.40 -1.11
C ARG A 71 -4.50 14.71 -2.55
N GLY A 72 -5.42 15.33 -3.28
CA GLY A 72 -5.15 16.02 -4.55
C GLY A 72 -5.36 15.20 -5.83
N ASP A 73 -5.96 14.02 -5.75
CA ASP A 73 -6.20 13.12 -6.89
C ASP A 73 -7.70 12.94 -7.24
N GLY A 74 -8.60 13.64 -6.53
CA GLY A 74 -10.05 13.58 -6.74
C GLY A 74 -10.71 12.28 -6.29
N ASN A 75 -9.92 11.29 -5.85
CA ASN A 75 -10.38 9.95 -5.46
C ASN A 75 -9.97 9.66 -4.03
N LEU A 76 -10.84 9.02 -3.26
CA LEU A 76 -10.50 8.62 -1.90
C LEU A 76 -9.57 7.39 -1.94
N ARG A 77 -8.26 7.61 -1.74
CA ARG A 77 -7.26 6.54 -1.67
C ARG A 77 -6.59 6.46 -0.31
N TYR A 78 -6.58 5.26 0.26
CA TYR A 78 -6.00 4.97 1.56
C TYR A 78 -4.52 4.65 1.47
N PHE A 79 -3.76 5.11 2.46
CA PHE A 79 -2.47 4.51 2.76
C PHE A 79 -2.68 3.32 3.68
N LEU A 80 -1.95 2.24 3.42
CA LEU A 80 -1.92 1.05 4.27
C LEU A 80 -0.59 0.97 5.03
N PRO A 81 -0.61 0.53 6.29
CA PRO A 81 0.60 0.08 6.96
C PRO A 81 1.05 -1.26 6.36
N ALA A 82 2.35 -1.54 6.46
CA ALA A 82 3.01 -2.61 5.73
C ALA A 82 2.49 -4.00 6.11
N ASP A 83 2.10 -4.17 7.37
CA ASP A 83 1.49 -5.38 7.93
C ASP A 83 0.07 -5.65 7.38
N GLU A 84 -0.59 -4.71 6.72
CA GLU A 84 -1.89 -4.89 6.05
C GLU A 84 -1.78 -5.08 4.53
N LEU A 85 -0.63 -4.76 3.92
CA LEU A 85 -0.44 -4.79 2.47
C LEU A 85 -0.69 -6.18 1.87
N PHE A 86 -0.22 -7.24 2.54
CA PHE A 86 -0.37 -8.60 2.02
C PHE A 86 -1.84 -8.99 1.92
N ASP A 87 -2.58 -8.86 3.02
CA ASP A 87 -3.97 -9.32 3.12
C ASP A 87 -4.88 -8.55 2.14
N VAL A 88 -4.61 -7.25 1.92
CA VAL A 88 -5.32 -6.45 0.92
C VAL A 88 -4.99 -6.87 -0.52
N ILE A 89 -3.71 -7.08 -0.83
CA ILE A 89 -3.31 -7.52 -2.18
C ILE A 89 -3.88 -8.92 -2.48
N ASP A 90 -3.87 -9.81 -1.49
CA ASP A 90 -4.43 -11.16 -1.56
C ASP A 90 -5.94 -11.11 -1.82
N GLY A 91 -6.68 -10.33 -1.03
CA GLY A 91 -8.12 -10.14 -1.22
C GLY A 91 -8.49 -9.55 -2.59
N ILE A 92 -7.72 -8.56 -3.08
CA ILE A 92 -7.91 -8.02 -4.44
C ILE A 92 -7.66 -9.11 -5.49
N HIS A 93 -6.58 -9.89 -5.34
CA HIS A 93 -6.21 -10.92 -6.28
C HIS A 93 -7.28 -12.00 -6.42
N ASP A 94 -7.85 -12.42 -5.29
CA ASP A 94 -8.94 -13.39 -5.23
C ASP A 94 -10.23 -12.82 -5.83
N ALA A 95 -10.60 -11.58 -5.46
CA ALA A 95 -11.82 -10.94 -5.94
C ALA A 95 -11.85 -10.78 -7.48
N ILE A 96 -10.70 -10.55 -8.11
CA ILE A 96 -10.61 -10.41 -9.58
C ILE A 96 -10.34 -11.74 -10.30
N GLY A 97 -10.32 -12.87 -9.59
CA GLY A 97 -10.21 -14.22 -10.15
C GLY A 97 -8.79 -14.61 -10.57
N HIS A 98 -7.77 -14.27 -9.77
CA HIS A 98 -6.36 -14.48 -10.07
C HIS A 98 -5.91 -13.81 -11.38
N ALA A 99 -6.38 -12.60 -11.64
CA ALA A 99 -5.98 -11.86 -12.83
C ALA A 99 -4.53 -11.37 -12.74
N GLY A 100 -3.96 -11.04 -13.91
CA GLY A 100 -2.57 -10.61 -14.02
C GLY A 100 -2.29 -9.22 -13.44
N ARG A 101 -0.99 -8.88 -13.46
CA ARG A 101 -0.42 -7.64 -12.91
C ARG A 101 -1.21 -6.38 -13.23
N ASP A 102 -1.56 -6.18 -14.50
CA ASP A 102 -2.14 -4.90 -14.93
C ASP A 102 -3.56 -4.71 -14.38
N LYS A 103 -4.36 -5.78 -14.30
CA LYS A 103 -5.69 -5.72 -13.69
C LYS A 103 -5.60 -5.56 -12.17
N MET A 104 -4.68 -6.27 -11.51
CA MET A 104 -4.43 -6.07 -10.07
C MET A 104 -4.01 -4.65 -9.75
N LEU A 105 -3.11 -4.06 -10.54
CA LEU A 105 -2.65 -2.69 -10.32
C LEU A 105 -3.77 -1.68 -10.57
N ALA A 106 -4.57 -1.88 -11.61
CA ALA A 106 -5.73 -1.03 -11.89
C ALA A 106 -6.77 -1.09 -10.76
N GLU A 107 -7.01 -2.26 -10.18
CA GLU A 107 -7.93 -2.42 -9.04
C GLU A 107 -7.35 -1.78 -7.76
N ALA A 108 -6.11 -2.13 -7.42
CA ALA A 108 -5.47 -1.62 -6.21
C ALA A 108 -5.33 -0.09 -6.19
N THR A 109 -5.01 0.52 -7.33
CA THR A 109 -4.77 1.97 -7.40
C THR A 109 -6.04 2.82 -7.37
N GLN A 110 -7.22 2.21 -7.49
CA GLN A 110 -8.50 2.90 -7.27
C GLN A 110 -8.71 3.26 -5.80
N SER A 111 -8.29 2.38 -4.89
CA SER A 111 -8.55 2.54 -3.44
C SER A 111 -7.31 2.76 -2.60
N PHE A 112 -6.11 2.45 -3.10
CA PHE A 112 -4.89 2.50 -2.30
C PHE A 112 -3.79 3.35 -2.94
N ALA A 113 -3.18 4.20 -2.13
CA ALA A 113 -2.19 5.18 -2.56
C ALA A 113 -0.75 4.65 -2.53
N ASN A 114 -0.48 3.57 -1.80
CA ASN A 114 0.86 3.03 -1.60
C ASN A 114 1.04 1.56 -2.03
N ILE A 115 0.07 0.96 -2.73
CA ILE A 115 0.30 -0.32 -3.41
C ILE A 115 1.02 -0.05 -4.73
N THR A 116 2.18 -0.68 -4.91
CA THR A 116 3.06 -0.41 -6.06
C THR A 116 3.06 -1.58 -7.05
N LYS A 117 3.52 -1.31 -8.28
CA LYS A 117 3.75 -2.35 -9.29
C LYS A 117 4.72 -3.42 -8.79
N GLU A 118 5.77 -3.02 -8.08
CA GLU A 118 6.78 -3.94 -7.52
C GLU A 118 6.15 -4.87 -6.47
N MET A 119 5.29 -4.35 -5.59
CA MET A 119 4.57 -5.17 -4.61
C MET A 119 3.65 -6.18 -5.28
N VAL A 120 2.88 -5.75 -6.29
CA VAL A 120 2.00 -6.64 -7.07
C VAL A 120 2.81 -7.72 -7.79
N CYS A 121 3.92 -7.36 -8.42
CA CYS A 121 4.80 -8.33 -9.08
C CYS A 121 5.42 -9.33 -8.10
N LEU A 122 5.86 -8.86 -6.93
CA LEU A 122 6.41 -9.70 -5.87
C LEU A 122 5.36 -10.72 -5.42
N TYR A 123 4.16 -10.26 -5.07
CA TYR A 123 3.05 -11.13 -4.67
C TYR A 123 2.73 -12.18 -5.76
N LEU A 124 2.58 -11.75 -7.02
CA LEU A 124 2.27 -12.66 -8.14
C LEU A 124 3.36 -13.71 -8.39
N SER A 125 4.62 -13.43 -8.04
CA SER A 125 5.72 -14.41 -8.14
C SER A 125 5.68 -15.48 -7.05
N MET A 126 4.76 -15.37 -6.10
CA MET A 126 4.58 -16.33 -5.01
C MET A 126 3.21 -17.02 -5.05
N CYS A 127 2.27 -16.58 -5.90
CA CYS A 127 0.94 -17.18 -6.03
C CYS A 127 1.02 -18.56 -6.71
N GLU A 128 0.71 -19.60 -5.94
CA GLU A 128 0.77 -20.99 -6.40
C GLU A 128 -0.23 -21.29 -7.53
N ILE A 129 -1.46 -20.76 -7.44
CA ILE A 129 -2.51 -20.97 -8.45
C ILE A 129 -2.08 -20.39 -9.80
N CYS A 130 -1.52 -19.18 -9.80
CA CYS A 130 -0.99 -18.56 -11.01
C CYS A 130 0.20 -19.33 -11.59
N HIS A 131 1.09 -19.86 -10.73
CA HIS A 131 2.22 -20.68 -11.16
C HIS A 131 1.78 -21.99 -11.82
N GLN A 132 0.85 -22.72 -11.20
CA GLN A 132 0.33 -23.98 -11.76
C GLN A 132 -0.33 -23.76 -13.13
N ARG A 133 -1.09 -22.66 -13.30
CA ARG A 133 -1.71 -22.30 -14.60
C ARG A 133 -0.66 -21.99 -15.68
N LYS A 134 0.46 -21.36 -15.33
CA LYS A 134 1.55 -21.08 -16.28
C LYS A 134 2.23 -22.36 -16.74
N VAL A 135 2.56 -23.27 -15.81
CA VAL A 135 3.20 -24.55 -16.13
C VAL A 135 2.34 -25.36 -17.10
N LYS A 136 1.03 -25.46 -16.83
CA LYS A 136 0.08 -26.16 -17.72
C LYS A 136 0.00 -25.56 -19.13
N LYS A 137 0.21 -24.26 -19.29
CA LYS A 137 0.21 -23.60 -20.62
C LYS A 137 1.49 -23.82 -21.42
N SER A 138 2.62 -24.07 -20.76
CA SER A 138 3.91 -24.33 -21.42
C SER A 138 4.14 -25.80 -21.78
N SER A 139 3.21 -26.69 -21.43
CA SER A 139 3.29 -28.14 -21.69
C SER A 139 2.52 -28.59 -22.94
N PHE A 140 2.06 -27.64 -23.76
CA PHE A 140 1.42 -27.84 -25.06
C PHE A 140 2.18 -27.03 -26.11
#